data_AF-A0A0F8Y374-F1
#
_entry.id   AF-A0A0F8Y374-F1
#
_cell.length_a   1.000
_cell.length_b   1.000
_cell.length_c   1.000
_cell.angle_alpha   90.00
_cell.angle_beta   90.00
_cell.angle_gamma   90.00
#
_symmetry.space_group_name_H-M   'P 1'
#
loop_
_entity.id
_entity.type
_entity.pdbx_description
1 polymer ?
#
loop_
_entity_poly.entity_id
_entity_poly.type
_entity_poly.pdbx_seq_one_letter_code
_entity_poly.pdbx_strand_id
1 'polypeptide(L)'
;MGTKISWADESWNPIVGCSKISAGCQNCYAERMAYRQACMGTEGYNTIVCQGQARWTGKTVFQEHVLTKPLHWRNPRKIFACSMSDLFHESVPFEWVDRVFAVMSLRREHRFMLLTKRSGRMLEYIQDKYRWADHILPEVDKIQSPMQSPCQYQWPLRNVHLGVTVENQDNVGRIRDLA
;
A
#
# COMPACT_ATOMS: atom_id res chain seq x y z
N MET A 1 14.84 -1.83 -12.34
CA MET A 1 14.14 -1.54 -13.59
C MET A 1 12.83 -0.88 -13.18
N GLY A 2 12.59 0.35 -13.62
CA GLY A 2 11.45 1.16 -13.14
C GLY A 2 10.09 0.61 -13.57
N THR A 3 9.03 1.18 -13.00
CA THR A 3 7.65 0.80 -13.36
C THR A 3 7.25 1.34 -14.73
N LYS A 4 6.24 0.72 -15.37
CA LYS A 4 5.61 1.24 -16.60
C LYS A 4 4.52 2.29 -16.33
N ILE A 5 4.27 2.61 -15.06
CA ILE A 5 3.29 3.60 -14.64
C ILE A 5 3.89 4.99 -14.83
N SER A 6 3.39 5.75 -15.79
CA SER A 6 4.05 6.96 -16.34
C SER A 6 4.37 8.06 -15.32
N TRP A 7 3.66 8.10 -14.19
CA TRP A 7 3.83 9.14 -13.16
C TRP A 7 4.69 8.69 -11.97
N ALA A 8 5.06 7.41 -11.87
CA ALA A 8 5.87 6.84 -10.81
C ALA A 8 7.21 6.29 -11.34
N ASP A 9 8.26 6.35 -10.52
CA ASP A 9 9.57 5.81 -10.88
C ASP A 9 9.66 4.31 -10.55
N GLU A 10 8.99 3.88 -9.46
CA GLU A 10 8.91 2.48 -9.03
C GLU A 10 7.51 2.13 -8.52
N SER A 11 7.23 0.82 -8.51
CA SER A 11 6.09 0.25 -7.78
C SER A 11 6.60 -0.62 -6.63
N TRP A 12 5.87 -0.56 -5.52
CA TRP A 12 6.20 -1.33 -4.32
C TRP A 12 4.93 -2.01 -3.79
N ASN A 13 4.93 -3.35 -3.77
CA ASN A 13 3.73 -4.14 -3.43
C ASN A 13 4.03 -5.06 -2.24
N PRO A 14 4.15 -4.53 -1.01
CA PRO A 14 4.29 -5.33 0.20
C PRO A 14 3.00 -6.09 0.54
N ILE A 15 1.87 -5.71 -0.06
CA ILE A 15 0.60 -6.43 0.00
C ILE A 15 0.13 -6.67 -1.43
N VAL A 16 -0.45 -7.85 -1.66
CA VAL A 16 -1.07 -8.23 -2.93
C VAL A 16 -2.46 -8.80 -2.69
N GLY A 17 -3.34 -8.69 -3.68
CA GLY A 17 -4.74 -9.12 -3.57
C GLY A 17 -5.68 -7.98 -3.23
N CYS A 18 -6.94 -8.13 -3.59
CA CYS A 18 -7.98 -7.11 -3.42
C CYS A 18 -9.38 -7.75 -3.60
N SER A 19 -10.42 -6.93 -3.47
CA SER A 19 -11.81 -7.22 -3.84
C SER A 19 -12.38 -6.02 -4.61
N LYS A 20 -13.35 -6.26 -5.51
CA LYS A 20 -14.01 -5.20 -6.28
C LYS A 20 -15.08 -4.53 -5.40
N ILE A 21 -15.01 -3.21 -5.26
CA ILE A 21 -15.94 -2.41 -4.44
C ILE A 21 -16.82 -1.45 -5.26
N SER A 22 -16.51 -1.23 -6.54
CA SER A 22 -17.24 -0.26 -7.37
C SER A 22 -17.14 -0.53 -8.87
N ALA A 23 -17.89 0.25 -9.66
CA ALA A 23 -17.85 0.21 -11.13
C ALA A 23 -16.44 0.46 -11.69
N GLY A 24 -15.63 1.29 -11.02
CA GLY A 24 -14.23 1.53 -11.40
C GLY A 24 -13.33 0.29 -11.31
N CYS A 25 -13.79 -0.80 -10.68
CA CYS A 25 -13.07 -2.07 -10.58
C CYS A 25 -13.37 -3.06 -11.72
N GLN A 26 -14.34 -2.78 -12.61
CA GLN A 26 -14.78 -3.74 -13.63
C GLN A 26 -13.62 -4.18 -14.54
N ASN A 27 -12.80 -3.23 -14.99
CA ASN A 27 -11.65 -3.46 -15.90
C ASN A 27 -10.29 -3.37 -15.18
N CYS A 28 -10.20 -3.94 -13.98
CA CYS A 28 -9.01 -3.86 -13.14
C CYS A 28 -7.76 -4.46 -13.83
N TYR A 29 -6.75 -3.63 -14.11
CA TYR A 29 -5.48 -4.12 -14.68
C TYR A 29 -4.73 -5.02 -13.70
N ALA A 30 -4.80 -4.71 -12.40
CA ALA A 30 -4.08 -5.45 -11.37
C ALA A 30 -4.56 -6.91 -11.27
N GLU A 31 -5.83 -7.16 -11.53
CA GLU A 31 -6.41 -8.51 -11.55
C GLU A 31 -5.79 -9.39 -12.64
N ARG A 32 -5.62 -8.82 -13.84
CA ARG A 32 -4.94 -9.49 -14.97
C ARG A 32 -3.45 -9.69 -14.69
N MET A 33 -2.79 -8.70 -14.10
CA MET A 33 -1.37 -8.80 -13.73
C MET A 33 -1.16 -9.86 -12.65
N ALA A 34 -1.99 -9.89 -11.61
CA ALA A 34 -1.91 -10.88 -10.55
C ALA A 34 -2.16 -12.30 -11.07
N TYR A 35 -3.11 -12.47 -11.99
CA TYR A 35 -3.31 -13.75 -12.67
C TYR A 35 -2.06 -14.21 -13.42
N ARG A 36 -1.42 -13.32 -14.18
CA ARG A 36 -0.16 -13.63 -14.84
C ARG A 36 0.94 -14.03 -13.84
N GLN A 37 1.07 -13.32 -12.72
CA GLN A 37 2.02 -13.65 -11.66
C GLN A 37 1.74 -15.03 -11.06
N ALA A 38 0.47 -15.39 -10.85
CA ALA A 38 0.05 -16.72 -10.40
C ALA A 38 0.43 -17.81 -11.42
N CYS A 39 0.15 -17.59 -12.71
CA CYS A 39 0.56 -18.53 -13.77
C CYS A 39 2.09 -18.70 -13.88
N MET A 40 2.86 -17.67 -13.52
CA MET A 40 4.33 -17.74 -13.45
C MET A 40 4.85 -18.34 -12.14
N GLY A 41 3.97 -18.76 -11.22
CA GLY A 41 4.35 -19.34 -9.94
C GLY A 41 4.94 -18.33 -8.95
N THR A 42 4.67 -17.03 -9.11
CA THR A 42 5.14 -16.04 -8.14
C THR A 42 4.47 -16.25 -6.78
N GLU A 43 5.27 -16.30 -5.73
CA GLU A 43 4.81 -16.51 -4.36
C GLU A 43 3.70 -15.53 -3.95
N GLY A 44 2.69 -16.02 -3.24
CA GLY A 44 1.56 -15.24 -2.75
C GLY A 44 0.48 -14.88 -3.78
N TYR A 45 0.70 -15.10 -5.09
CA TYR A 45 -0.31 -14.78 -6.11
C TYR A 45 -1.33 -15.90 -6.34
N ASN A 46 -0.98 -17.16 -6.08
CA ASN A 46 -1.85 -18.31 -6.37
C ASN A 46 -3.13 -18.37 -5.52
N THR A 47 -3.20 -17.64 -4.40
CA THR A 47 -4.33 -17.65 -3.46
C THR A 47 -5.24 -16.42 -3.56
N ILE A 48 -4.77 -15.36 -4.23
CA ILE A 48 -5.48 -14.08 -4.36
C ILE A 48 -6.29 -13.98 -5.66
N VAL A 49 -6.07 -14.89 -6.62
CA VAL A 49 -6.87 -15.01 -7.85
C VAL A 49 -7.52 -16.38 -7.96
N CYS A 50 -8.70 -16.45 -8.58
CA CYS A 50 -9.40 -17.70 -8.85
C CYS A 50 -8.60 -18.56 -9.85
N GLN A 51 -8.63 -19.87 -9.67
CA GLN A 51 -7.96 -20.79 -10.58
C GLN A 51 -8.50 -20.65 -12.01
N GLY A 52 -7.60 -20.49 -12.98
CA GLY A 52 -7.94 -20.33 -14.39
C GLY A 52 -8.63 -19.02 -14.77
N GLN A 53 -8.78 -18.07 -13.85
CA GLN A 53 -9.48 -16.80 -14.11
C GLN A 53 -8.71 -15.61 -13.54
N ALA A 54 -8.62 -14.54 -14.33
CA ALA A 54 -8.24 -13.22 -13.83
C ALA A 54 -9.39 -12.63 -13.01
N ARG A 55 -9.62 -13.18 -11.83
CA ARG A 55 -10.65 -12.76 -10.87
C ARG A 55 -10.09 -12.80 -9.47
N TRP A 56 -10.23 -11.71 -8.72
CA TRP A 56 -9.84 -11.68 -7.31
C TRP A 56 -10.66 -12.65 -6.44
N THR A 57 -10.01 -13.26 -5.44
CA THR A 57 -10.68 -14.07 -4.41
C THR A 57 -11.19 -13.24 -3.23
N GLY A 58 -10.83 -11.96 -3.16
CA GLY A 58 -11.09 -11.11 -2.00
C GLY A 58 -10.09 -11.27 -0.85
N LYS A 59 -9.11 -12.17 -0.99
CA LYS A 59 -8.03 -12.35 -0.02
C LYS A 59 -6.86 -11.43 -0.32
N THR A 60 -6.11 -11.10 0.73
CA THR A 60 -4.86 -10.36 0.65
C THR A 60 -3.73 -11.17 1.26
N VAL A 61 -2.52 -11.00 0.71
CA VAL A 61 -1.30 -11.66 1.18
C VAL A 61 -0.24 -10.60 1.42
N PHE A 62 0.43 -10.71 2.57
CA PHE A 62 1.60 -9.90 2.90
C PHE A 62 2.86 -10.51 2.28
N GLN A 63 3.59 -9.71 1.52
CA GLN A 63 4.81 -10.09 0.83
C GLN A 63 6.03 -9.65 1.66
N GLU A 64 6.34 -10.44 2.69
CA GLU A 64 7.40 -10.17 3.67
C GLU A 64 8.74 -9.82 2.99
N HIS A 65 9.13 -10.62 2.00
CA HIS A 65 10.38 -10.45 1.26
C HIS A 65 10.46 -9.16 0.41
N VAL A 66 9.33 -8.47 0.20
CA VAL A 66 9.25 -7.21 -0.56
C VAL A 66 9.19 -5.99 0.36
N LEU A 67 8.87 -6.17 1.65
CA LEU A 67 8.64 -5.08 2.60
C LEU A 67 9.80 -4.08 2.62
N THR A 68 11.03 -4.55 2.80
CA THR A 68 12.22 -3.67 2.95
C THR A 68 12.82 -3.18 1.63
N LYS A 69 12.23 -3.53 0.48
CA LYS A 69 12.75 -3.14 -0.85
C LYS A 69 13.05 -1.62 -0.97
N PRO A 70 12.20 -0.71 -0.47
CA PRO A 70 12.50 0.72 -0.53
C PRO A 70 13.77 1.12 0.20
N LEU A 71 14.22 0.39 1.22
CA LEU A 71 15.45 0.70 1.98
C LEU A 71 16.73 0.54 1.14
N HIS A 72 16.66 -0.19 0.02
CA HIS A 72 17.81 -0.47 -0.83
C HIS A 72 17.94 0.49 -2.04
N TRP A 73 16.98 1.39 -2.24
CA TRP A 73 17.01 2.35 -3.34
C TRP A 73 17.85 3.57 -2.99
N ARG A 74 18.98 3.78 -3.67
CA ARG A 74 19.89 4.89 -3.32
C ARG A 74 19.37 6.27 -3.69
N ASN A 75 18.73 6.40 -4.84
CA ASN A 75 18.27 7.69 -5.36
C ASN A 75 16.82 7.97 -4.93
N PRO A 76 16.45 9.24 -4.66
CA PRO A 76 15.07 9.67 -4.48
C PRO A 76 14.15 9.18 -5.61
N ARG A 77 12.95 8.71 -5.25
CA ARG A 77 11.97 8.12 -6.17
C ARG A 77 10.55 8.53 -5.77
N LYS A 78 9.68 8.68 -6.77
CA LYS A 78 8.23 8.64 -6.64
C LYS A 78 7.77 7.18 -6.72
N ILE A 79 7.18 6.68 -5.64
CA ILE A 79 6.85 5.27 -5.49
C ILE A 79 5.34 5.13 -5.41
N PHE A 80 4.76 4.35 -6.31
CA PHE A 80 3.37 3.92 -6.15
C PHE A 80 3.32 2.65 -5.31
N ALA A 81 2.84 2.79 -4.07
CA ALA A 81 2.70 1.67 -3.16
C ALA A 81 1.35 0.97 -3.35
N CYS A 82 1.35 -0.36 -3.24
CA CYS A 82 0.17 -1.21 -3.41
C CYS A 82 -0.51 -1.07 -4.79
N SER A 83 0.28 -0.93 -5.84
CA SER A 83 -0.21 -0.89 -7.24
C SER A 83 -0.99 -2.13 -7.71
N MET A 84 -0.91 -3.25 -6.97
CA MET A 84 -1.66 -4.50 -7.25
C MET A 84 -2.56 -4.93 -6.08
N SER A 85 -2.90 -4.00 -5.21
CA SER A 85 -3.74 -4.22 -4.03
C SER A 85 -4.40 -2.90 -3.61
N ASP A 86 -5.06 -2.89 -2.46
CA ASP A 86 -5.47 -1.67 -1.77
C ASP A 86 -4.93 -1.77 -0.35
N LEU A 87 -4.08 -0.82 0.07
CA LEU A 87 -3.45 -0.88 1.41
C LEU A 87 -4.50 -0.89 2.52
N PHE A 88 -5.65 -0.26 2.27
CA PHE A 88 -6.75 -0.15 3.23
C PHE A 88 -7.88 -1.12 2.89
N HIS A 89 -7.55 -2.29 2.32
CA HIS A 89 -8.50 -3.39 2.15
C HIS A 89 -9.01 -3.91 3.50
N GLU A 90 -10.27 -4.32 3.59
CA GLU A 90 -10.87 -4.87 4.81
C GLU A 90 -10.14 -6.11 5.35
N SER A 91 -9.56 -6.92 4.46
CA SER A 91 -8.76 -8.09 4.81
C SER A 91 -7.28 -7.78 5.11
N VAL A 92 -6.84 -6.52 4.99
CA VAL A 92 -5.50 -6.10 5.40
C VAL A 92 -5.58 -5.65 6.86
N PRO A 93 -4.96 -6.39 7.80
CA PRO A 93 -4.86 -5.98 9.19
C PRO A 93 -4.06 -4.68 9.31
N PHE A 94 -4.40 -3.81 10.26
CA PHE A 94 -3.67 -2.55 10.45
C PHE A 94 -2.22 -2.77 10.87
N GLU A 95 -1.91 -3.90 11.50
CA GLU A 95 -0.53 -4.31 11.81
C GLU A 95 0.32 -4.45 10.54
N TRP A 96 -0.26 -4.84 9.41
CA TRP A 96 0.47 -4.85 8.13
C TRP A 96 0.66 -3.45 7.59
N VAL A 97 -0.32 -2.57 7.78
CA VAL A 97 -0.24 -1.15 7.41
C VAL A 97 0.84 -0.45 8.23
N ASP A 98 0.94 -0.72 9.53
CA ASP A 98 1.96 -0.19 10.45
C ASP A 98 3.37 -0.48 9.93
N ARG A 99 3.62 -1.73 9.53
CA ARG A 99 4.90 -2.19 8.97
C ARG A 99 5.25 -1.49 7.66
N VAL A 100 4.26 -1.27 6.81
CA VAL A 100 4.43 -0.54 5.55
C VAL A 100 4.78 0.93 5.84
N PHE A 101 4.08 1.57 6.76
CA PHE A 101 4.38 2.95 7.17
C PHE A 101 5.73 3.07 7.88
N ALA A 102 6.17 2.05 8.63
CA ALA A 102 7.50 2.00 9.24
C ALA A 102 8.59 2.12 8.17
N VAL A 103 8.53 1.32 7.10
CA VAL A 103 9.47 1.42 5.97
C VAL A 103 9.40 2.78 5.28
N MET A 104 8.19 3.33 5.07
CA MET A 104 8.04 4.67 4.48
C MET A 104 8.68 5.75 5.33
N SER A 105 8.62 5.60 6.65
CA SER A 105 9.19 6.55 7.60
C SER A 105 10.73 6.52 7.62
N LEU A 106 11.33 5.38 7.31
CA LEU A 106 12.78 5.22 7.26
C LEU A 106 13.39 5.86 6.00
N ARG A 107 12.61 6.12 4.95
CA ARG A 107 13.10 6.68 3.66
C ARG A 107 12.41 7.98 3.29
N ARG A 108 12.75 9.05 4.01
CA ARG A 108 12.15 10.40 3.87
C ARG A 108 12.46 11.09 2.54
N GLU A 109 13.54 10.69 1.89
CA GLU A 109 13.95 11.15 0.56
C GLU A 109 13.06 10.58 -0.56
N HIS A 110 12.30 9.52 -0.28
CA HIS A 110 11.32 8.97 -1.21
C HIS A 110 9.94 9.56 -0.99
N ARG A 111 9.19 9.73 -2.08
CA ARG A 111 7.78 10.14 -2.03
C ARG A 111 6.92 8.93 -2.32
N PHE A 112 6.11 8.52 -1.35
CA PHE A 112 5.18 7.39 -1.50
C PHE A 112 3.80 7.91 -1.86
N MET A 113 3.15 7.26 -2.82
CA MET A 113 1.76 7.53 -3.18
C MET A 113 0.91 6.31 -2.85
N LEU A 114 -0.17 6.54 -2.11
CA LEU A 114 -1.17 5.56 -1.75
C LEU A 114 -2.52 5.99 -2.31
N LEU A 115 -3.13 5.14 -3.11
CA LEU A 115 -4.44 5.38 -3.70
C LEU A 115 -5.41 4.30 -3.23
N THR A 116 -6.56 4.69 -2.70
CA THR A 116 -7.56 3.75 -2.17
C THR A 116 -8.97 4.06 -2.66
N LYS A 117 -9.82 3.04 -2.72
CA LYS A 117 -11.29 3.20 -2.83
C LYS A 117 -12.00 3.05 -1.49
N ARG A 118 -11.26 2.71 -0.44
CA ARG A 118 -11.74 2.44 0.93
C ARG A 118 -11.36 3.58 1.85
N SER A 119 -11.78 4.79 1.46
CA SER A 119 -11.40 6.03 2.10
C SER A 119 -11.78 6.09 3.59
N GLY A 120 -12.91 5.50 3.99
CA GLY A 120 -13.29 5.41 5.41
C GLY A 120 -12.30 4.62 6.27
N ARG A 121 -11.78 3.48 5.78
CA ARG A 121 -10.77 2.67 6.50
C ARG A 121 -9.41 3.36 6.53
N MET A 122 -9.07 4.09 5.47
CA MET A 122 -7.90 4.96 5.48
C MET A 122 -8.03 6.08 6.52
N LEU A 123 -9.18 6.74 6.58
CA LEU A 123 -9.46 7.81 7.54
C LEU A 123 -9.36 7.29 8.98
N GLU A 124 -9.99 6.16 9.27
CA GLU A 124 -9.90 5.45 10.56
C GLU A 124 -8.44 5.23 10.97
N TYR A 125 -7.61 4.72 10.06
CA TYR A 125 -6.20 4.47 10.33
C TYR A 125 -5.39 5.74 10.57
N ILE A 126 -5.61 6.78 9.75
CA ILE A 126 -4.82 8.02 9.76
C ILE A 126 -5.20 8.95 10.92
N GLN A 127 -6.47 8.96 11.34
CA GLN A 127 -6.95 9.83 12.42
C GLN A 127 -6.50 9.39 13.82
N ASP A 128 -6.03 8.16 13.97
CA ASP A 128 -5.44 7.69 15.22
C ASP A 128 -4.12 8.44 15.49
N LYS A 129 -4.18 9.37 16.45
CA LYS A 129 -3.05 10.23 16.85
C LYS A 129 -1.94 9.47 17.58
N TYR A 130 -2.25 8.30 18.14
CA TYR A 130 -1.29 7.49 18.89
C TYR A 130 -0.70 6.37 18.03
N ARG A 131 -1.27 6.09 16.84
CA ARG A 131 -0.79 5.08 15.89
C ARG A 131 0.72 5.10 15.69
N TRP A 132 1.30 6.29 15.57
CA TRP A 132 2.75 6.43 15.42
C TRP A 132 3.53 5.86 16.62
N ALA A 133 3.24 6.35 17.83
CA ALA A 133 3.99 5.99 19.02
C ALA A 133 3.76 4.52 19.43
N ASP A 134 2.50 4.08 19.32
CA ASP A 134 2.08 2.80 19.89
C ASP A 134 2.30 1.63 18.92
N HIS A 135 2.29 1.88 17.60
CA HIS A 135 2.29 0.82 16.59
C HIS A 135 3.41 0.96 15.56
N ILE A 136 3.61 2.13 14.95
CA ILE A 136 4.58 2.28 13.86
C ILE A 136 6.02 2.35 14.39
N LEU A 137 6.27 3.08 15.48
CA LEU A 137 7.61 3.22 16.06
C LEU A 137 8.21 1.87 16.52
N PRO A 138 7.45 0.98 17.20
CA PRO A 138 7.92 -0.38 17.47
C PRO A 138 8.30 -1.17 16.22
N GLU A 139 7.60 -1.00 15.09
CA GLU A 139 7.98 -1.65 13.83
C GLU A 139 9.25 -1.04 13.21
N VAL A 140 9.46 0.27 13.37
CA VAL A 140 10.71 0.93 12.97
C VAL A 140 11.89 0.35 13.73
N ASP A 141 11.78 0.22 15.06
CA ASP A 141 12.84 -0.31 15.92
C ASP A 141 13.19 -1.78 15.62
N LYS A 142 12.24 -2.56 15.07
CA LYS A 142 12.50 -3.93 14.57
C LYS A 142 13.30 -3.94 13.26
N ILE A 143 13.15 -2.93 12.42
CA ILE A 143 13.80 -2.84 11.10
C ILE A 143 15.19 -2.20 11.21
N GLN A 144 15.33 -1.18 12.06
CA GLN A 144 16.55 -0.41 12.25
C GLN A 144 16.83 -0.22 13.73
N SER A 145 18.11 -0.33 14.12
CA SER A 145 18.50 -0.31 15.54
C SER A 145 18.08 1.02 16.23
N PRO A 146 17.61 0.98 17.51
CA PRO A 146 17.04 2.14 18.21
C PRO A 146 17.93 3.39 18.29
N MET A 147 19.25 3.21 18.18
CA MET A 147 20.22 4.31 18.23
C MET A 147 20.16 5.25 17.01
N GLN A 148 19.48 4.84 15.94
CA GLN A 148 19.27 5.63 14.72
C GLN A 148 17.80 6.05 14.55
N SER A 149 16.95 5.80 15.56
CA SER A 149 15.53 6.13 15.47
C SER A 149 15.36 7.64 15.26
N PRO A 150 14.64 8.06 14.21
CA PRO A 150 14.58 9.47 13.84
C PRO A 150 13.95 10.30 14.95
N CYS A 151 14.74 11.19 15.55
CA CYS A 151 14.25 12.25 16.43
C CYS A 151 13.30 13.17 15.64
N GLN A 152 12.08 13.36 16.18
CA GLN A 152 10.97 14.17 15.67
C GLN A 152 10.29 13.65 14.39
N TYR A 153 9.31 12.77 14.59
CA TYR A 153 8.31 12.46 13.57
C TYR A 153 7.02 13.25 13.78
N GLN A 154 6.47 13.76 12.69
CA GLN A 154 5.12 14.32 12.64
C GLN A 154 4.22 13.29 11.97
N TRP A 155 3.16 12.88 12.67
CA TRP A 155 2.08 12.06 12.11
C TRP A 155 0.96 12.98 11.61
N PRO A 156 0.44 12.78 10.39
CA PRO A 156 0.83 11.80 9.37
C PRO A 156 2.18 12.10 8.67
N LEU A 157 2.80 11.08 8.06
CA LEU A 157 4.11 11.19 7.42
C LEU A 157 4.11 12.18 6.23
N ARG A 158 4.99 13.20 6.28
CA ARG A 158 5.08 14.24 5.23
C ARG A 158 5.48 13.74 3.84
N ASN A 159 6.17 12.60 3.76
CA ASN A 159 6.62 12.00 2.50
C ASN A 159 5.62 10.99 1.91
N VAL A 160 4.45 10.84 2.53
CA VAL A 160 3.37 9.97 2.06
C VAL A 160 2.21 10.82 1.55
N HIS A 161 1.86 10.62 0.29
CA HIS A 161 0.71 11.23 -0.37
C HIS A 161 -0.46 10.24 -0.35
N LEU A 162 -1.51 10.59 0.39
CA LEU A 162 -2.76 9.85 0.43
C LEU A 162 -3.70 10.39 -0.65
N GLY A 163 -4.35 9.48 -1.37
CA GLY A 163 -5.35 9.81 -2.38
C GLY A 163 -6.51 8.83 -2.37
N VAL A 164 -7.69 9.35 -2.67
CA VAL A 164 -8.89 8.54 -2.88
C VAL A 164 -9.23 8.49 -4.35
N THR A 165 -9.71 7.34 -4.82
CA THR A 165 -10.23 7.24 -6.19
C THR A 165 -11.71 7.64 -6.21
N VAL A 166 -12.06 8.55 -7.11
CA VAL A 166 -13.45 8.93 -7.41
C VAL A 166 -13.71 8.67 -8.88
N GLU A 167 -14.38 7.55 -9.15
CA GLU A 167 -14.64 7.06 -10.51
C GLU A 167 -15.94 7.61 -11.13
N ASN A 168 -16.87 8.09 -10.31
CA ASN A 168 -18.16 8.62 -10.74
C ASN A 168 -18.79 9.48 -9.63
N GLN A 169 -19.94 10.08 -9.93
CA GLN A 169 -20.65 10.98 -9.00
C GLN A 169 -21.04 10.28 -7.69
N ASP A 170 -21.44 9.02 -7.74
CA ASP A 170 -21.83 8.24 -6.55
C ASP A 170 -20.71 8.12 -5.53
N ASN A 171 -19.45 8.18 -5.98
CA ASN A 171 -18.27 8.02 -5.14
C ASN A 171 -17.59 9.34 -4.75
N VAL A 172 -18.17 10.49 -5.10
CA VAL A 172 -17.60 11.82 -4.77
C VAL A 172 -17.44 12.04 -3.26
N GLY A 173 -18.28 11.38 -2.45
CA GLY A 173 -18.23 11.46 -0.99
C GLY A 173 -16.87 11.11 -0.40
N ARG A 174 -16.09 10.23 -1.05
CA ARG A 174 -14.76 9.82 -0.60
C ARG A 174 -13.77 10.98 -0.45
N ILE A 175 -13.97 12.09 -1.18
CA ILE A 175 -13.11 13.27 -1.08
C ILE A 175 -13.16 13.88 0.32
N ARG A 176 -14.31 13.79 1.00
CA ARG A 176 -14.48 14.33 2.35
C ARG A 176 -13.58 13.67 3.37
N ASP A 177 -13.14 12.44 3.10
CA ASP A 177 -12.24 11.67 3.95
C ASP A 177 -10.76 12.08 3.75
N LEU A 178 -10.46 13.04 2.87
CA LEU A 178 -9.14 13.66 2.73
C LEU A 178 -9.02 15.04 3.41
N ALA A 179 -10.13 15.59 3.91
CA ALA A 179 -10.18 16.91 4.56
C ALA A 179 -9.79 16.82 6.03
#